data_AF-A0A7R9PSJ3-F1
#
_entry.id   AF-A0A7R9PSJ3-F1
#
_cell.length_a   1.000
_cell.length_b   1.000
_cell.length_c   1.000
_cell.angle_alpha   90.00
_cell.angle_beta   90.00
_cell.angle_gamma   90.00
#
_symmetry.space_group_name_H-M   'P 1'
#
loop_
_entity.id
_entity.type
_entity.pdbx_description
1 polymer ?
#
loop_
_entity_poly.entity_id
_entity_poly.type
_entity_poly.pdbx_seq_one_letter_code
_entity_poly.pdbx_strand_id
1 'polypeptide(L)'
;TVLVALSHDMFADHPDQCYDSVNQLYYGLQTSWNRPGLCEQLRCIPYTEPGQLTITHHGCGVVIVEPPCELRPGNLSLLYPDCCFSIYCPPEAPTPKRL
;
A
#
# COMPACT_ATOMS: atom_id res chain seq x y z
N THR A 1 -13.86 -13.41 -2.39
CA THR A 1 -13.79 -11.97 -2.10
C THR A 1 -14.57 -11.69 -0.86
N VAL A 2 -13.91 -11.34 0.25
CA VAL A 2 -14.61 -10.95 1.48
C VAL A 2 -14.93 -9.46 1.34
N LEU A 3 -16.15 -9.14 0.95
CA LEU A 3 -16.68 -7.78 1.01
C LEU A 3 -17.06 -7.51 2.46
N VAL A 4 -16.28 -6.68 3.16
CA VAL A 4 -16.74 -6.07 4.40
C VAL A 4 -17.67 -4.94 3.99
N ALA A 5 -18.97 -5.25 3.90
CA ALA A 5 -20.01 -4.23 3.85
C ALA A 5 -20.05 -3.56 5.24
N LEU A 6 -19.31 -2.47 5.41
CA LEU A 6 -19.45 -1.62 6.58
C LEU A 6 -20.86 -1.01 6.52
N SER A 7 -21.67 -1.33 7.52
CA SER A 7 -23.09 -0.99 7.59
C SER A 7 -23.32 0.51 7.45
N HIS A 8 -24.36 0.88 6.68
CA HIS A 8 -24.82 2.25 6.41
C HIS A 8 -24.87 3.15 7.67
N ASP A 9 -25.09 2.59 8.85
CA ASP A 9 -25.22 3.35 10.10
C ASP A 9 -23.91 4.02 10.59
N MET A 10 -22.73 3.49 10.26
CA MET A 10 -21.45 4.10 10.69
C MET A 10 -21.04 5.33 9.85
N PHE A 11 -21.64 5.50 8.68
CA PHE A 11 -21.37 6.61 7.76
C PHE A 11 -22.37 7.76 7.90
N ALA A 12 -23.48 7.58 8.61
CA ALA A 12 -24.53 8.59 8.73
C ALA A 12 -24.00 9.92 9.32
N ASP A 13 -23.06 9.83 10.27
CA ASP A 13 -22.46 11.02 10.90
C ASP A 13 -21.29 11.61 10.10
N HIS A 14 -20.73 10.85 9.15
CA HIS A 14 -19.52 11.20 8.39
C HIS A 14 -19.66 10.83 6.91
N PRO A 15 -20.65 11.40 6.18
CA PRO A 15 -21.03 10.95 4.84
C PRO A 15 -19.94 11.13 3.77
N ASP A 16 -19.03 12.08 3.99
CA ASP A 16 -17.93 12.40 3.07
C ASP A 16 -16.57 11.86 3.54
N GLN A 17 -16.55 10.88 4.46
CA GLN A 17 -15.33 10.35 5.03
C GLN A 17 -15.26 8.82 5.03
N CYS A 18 -14.06 8.30 4.80
CA CYS A 18 -13.75 6.89 5.00
C CYS A 18 -13.22 6.67 6.41
N TYR A 19 -13.63 5.56 7.03
CA TYR A 19 -13.12 5.15 8.33
C TYR A 19 -11.96 4.17 8.19
N ASP A 20 -10.77 4.58 8.64
CA ASP A 20 -9.61 3.71 8.77
C ASP A 20 -9.68 2.96 10.10
N SER A 21 -10.11 1.69 10.06
CA SER A 21 -10.24 0.86 11.26
C SER A 21 -8.90 0.49 11.93
N VAL A 22 -7.76 0.64 11.26
CA VAL A 22 -6.45 0.35 11.85
C VAL A 22 -5.99 1.52 12.70
N ASN A 23 -6.12 2.75 12.18
CA ASN A 23 -5.74 3.96 12.90
C ASN A 23 -6.88 4.54 13.77
N GLN A 24 -8.10 4.04 13.61
CA GLN A 24 -9.32 4.58 14.24
C GLN A 24 -9.54 6.06 13.90
N LEU A 25 -9.34 6.43 12.63
CA LEU A 25 -9.43 7.81 12.13
C LEU A 25 -10.32 7.92 10.89
N TYR A 26 -10.98 9.06 10.75
CA TYR A 26 -11.76 9.41 9.56
C TYR A 26 -10.93 10.26 8.60
N TYR A 27 -11.01 9.93 7.31
CA TYR A 27 -10.32 10.65 6.24
C TYR A 27 -11.31 11.12 5.19
N GLY A 28 -11.21 12.39 4.80
CA GLY A 28 -12.11 12.98 3.80
C GLY A 28 -11.99 12.35 2.43
N LEU A 29 -13.07 12.43 1.66
CA LEU A 29 -13.13 12.03 0.25
C LEU A 29 -11.94 12.58 -0.54
N GLN A 30 -11.37 11.75 -1.43
CA GLN A 30 -10.16 12.02 -2.22
C GLN A 30 -8.86 12.21 -1.44
N THR A 31 -8.88 12.14 -0.11
CA THR A 31 -7.65 12.26 0.71
C THR A 31 -6.85 10.98 0.64
N SER A 32 -5.52 11.13 0.59
CA SER A 32 -4.56 10.03 0.72
C SER A 32 -3.78 10.14 2.02
N TRP A 33 -3.48 9.00 2.65
CA TRP A 33 -2.66 8.93 3.86
C TRP A 33 -1.82 7.66 3.89
N ASN A 34 -0.83 7.63 4.78
CA ASN A 34 -0.01 6.45 5.07
C ASN A 34 -0.32 5.96 6.48
N ARG A 35 -0.15 4.67 6.74
CA ARG A 35 -0.20 4.13 8.10
C ARG A 35 1.21 3.96 8.65
N PRO A 36 1.56 4.59 9.80
CA PRO A 36 2.87 4.38 10.41
C PRO A 36 3.16 2.89 10.66
N GLY A 37 4.36 2.45 10.34
CA GLY A 37 4.76 1.05 10.49
C GLY A 37 4.26 0.10 9.40
N LEU A 38 3.49 0.59 8.42
CA LEU A 38 3.11 -0.16 7.22
C LEU A 38 3.59 0.60 5.98
N CYS A 39 4.06 -0.14 4.97
CA CYS A 39 4.47 0.45 3.71
C CYS A 39 3.32 0.44 2.69
N GLU A 40 2.31 1.26 2.97
CA GLU A 40 1.14 1.43 2.13
C GLU A 40 0.67 2.89 2.11
N GLN A 41 0.10 3.29 0.98
CA GLN A 41 -0.71 4.49 0.85
C GLN A 41 -2.16 4.09 0.63
N LEU A 42 -3.05 4.73 1.37
CA LEU A 42 -4.48 4.56 1.26
C LEU A 42 -5.09 5.81 0.65
N ARG A 43 -6.24 5.65 0.00
CA ARG A 43 -7.03 6.77 -0.51
C ARG A 43 -8.51 6.52 -0.32
N CYS A 44 -9.23 7.52 0.17
CA CYS A 44 -10.69 7.49 0.25
C CYS A 44 -11.29 7.88 -1.10
N ILE A 45 -12.11 7.04 -1.70
CA ILE A 45 -12.72 7.28 -3.02
C ILE A 45 -14.22 6.95 -3.00
N PRO A 46 -15.00 7.49 -3.95
CA PRO A 46 -16.36 7.02 -4.18
C PRO A 46 -16.37 5.54 -4.58
N TYR A 47 -17.42 4.82 -4.15
CA TYR A 47 -17.69 3.46 -4.59
C TYR A 47 -18.77 3.44 -5.70
N THR A 48 -19.43 2.30 -5.92
CA THR A 48 -20.35 2.10 -7.05
C THR A 48 -21.66 2.88 -6.94
N GLU A 49 -22.13 3.16 -5.71
CA GLU A 49 -23.38 3.89 -5.47
C GLU A 49 -23.11 5.30 -4.90
N PRO A 50 -23.97 6.29 -5.21
CA PRO A 50 -23.86 7.63 -4.61
C PRO A 50 -23.91 7.56 -3.08
N GLY A 51 -23.01 8.28 -2.42
CA GLY A 51 -22.91 8.29 -0.95
C GLY A 51 -22.18 7.08 -0.35
N GLN A 52 -21.78 6.09 -1.15
CA GLN A 52 -20.89 5.03 -0.69
C GLN A 52 -19.43 5.39 -0.95
N LEU A 53 -18.60 5.26 0.08
CA LEU A 53 -17.16 5.49 0.00
C LEU A 53 -16.40 4.20 0.29
N THR A 54 -15.21 4.08 -0.28
CA THR A 54 -14.30 2.96 -0.02
C THR A 54 -12.86 3.43 0.09
N ILE A 55 -12.02 2.60 0.69
CA ILE A 55 -10.59 2.84 0.81
C ILE A 55 -9.85 1.96 -0.20
N THR A 56 -9.09 2.59 -1.10
CA THR A 56 -8.15 1.86 -1.97
C THR A 56 -6.77 1.81 -1.33
N HIS A 57 -6.11 0.66 -1.43
CA HIS A 57 -4.78 0.41 -0.89
C HIS A 57 -3.73 0.31 -2.00
N HIS A 58 -2.61 0.98 -1.81
CA HIS A 58 -1.44 0.90 -2.67
C HIS A 58 -0.23 0.47 -1.83
N GLY A 59 0.30 -0.72 -2.10
CA GLY A 59 1.53 -1.22 -1.49
C GLY A 59 2.67 -1.32 -2.49
N CYS A 60 3.80 -1.88 -2.07
CA CYS A 60 4.99 -2.07 -2.90
C CYS A 60 4.86 -3.14 -4.01
N GLY A 61 3.70 -3.80 -4.08
CA GLY A 61 3.49 -4.94 -4.96
C GLY A 61 4.16 -6.21 -4.47
N VAL A 62 4.15 -7.23 -5.32
CA VAL A 62 4.80 -8.53 -5.07
C VAL A 62 5.81 -8.75 -6.18
N VAL A 63 7.04 -9.10 -5.81
CA VAL A 63 8.12 -9.41 -6.76
C VAL A 63 8.75 -10.75 -6.42
N ILE A 64 9.23 -11.43 -7.45
CA ILE A 64 10.05 -12.64 -7.33
C ILE A 64 11.41 -12.29 -7.91
N VAL A 65 12.47 -12.66 -7.20
CA VAL A 65 13.85 -12.38 -7.59
C VAL A 65 14.62 -13.68 -7.70
N GLU A 66 15.41 -13.83 -8.75
CA GLU A 66 16.26 -14.99 -8.99
C GLU A 66 17.73 -14.66 -8.70
N PRO A 67 18.54 -15.65 -8.27
CA PRO A 67 19.98 -15.46 -8.14
C PRO A 67 20.62 -14.93 -9.43
N PRO A 68 21.64 -14.04 -9.35
CA PRO A 68 22.33 -13.61 -8.13
C PRO A 68 21.68 -12.38 -7.47
N CYS A 69 20.50 -11.95 -7.90
CA CYS A 69 19.82 -10.79 -7.33
C CYS A 69 19.18 -11.14 -5.98
N GLU A 70 19.08 -10.13 -5.11
CA GLU A 70 18.49 -10.24 -3.78
C GLU A 70 17.45 -9.14 -3.55
N LEU A 71 16.45 -9.45 -2.72
CA LEU A 71 15.53 -8.45 -2.18
C LEU A 71 16.13 -7.84 -0.92
N ARG A 72 16.30 -6.52 -0.93
CA ARG A 72 16.66 -5.75 0.26
C ARG A 72 15.39 -5.22 0.93
N PRO A 73 15.18 -5.53 2.22
CA PRO A 73 14.02 -5.02 2.95
C PRO A 73 13.91 -3.50 2.88
N GLY A 74 12.68 -3.01 2.79
CA GLY A 74 12.39 -1.58 2.84
C GLY A 74 12.52 -1.01 4.26
N ASN A 75 12.30 0.31 4.38
CA ASN A 75 12.36 1.01 5.67
C ASN A 75 10.97 1.51 6.10
N LEU A 76 10.33 0.81 7.04
CA LEU A 76 8.99 1.14 7.55
C LEU A 76 8.92 2.44 8.38
N SER A 77 10.05 3.10 8.64
CA SER A 77 10.08 4.44 9.22
C SER A 77 9.85 5.56 8.18
N LEU A 78 9.89 5.23 6.89
CA LEU A 78 9.57 6.13 5.79
C LEU A 78 8.10 5.94 5.36
N LEU A 79 7.59 6.87 4.57
CA LEU A 79 6.25 6.78 3.99
C LEU A 79 6.29 6.06 2.64
N TYR A 80 5.16 5.52 2.18
CA TYR A 80 5.07 5.00 0.82
C TYR A 80 5.24 6.15 -0.20
N PRO A 81 6.01 5.95 -1.29
CA PRO A 81 6.66 4.69 -1.72
C PRO A 81 8.09 4.48 -1.20
N ASP A 82 8.67 5.43 -0.48
CA ASP A 82 10.07 5.40 -0.05
C ASP A 82 10.39 4.28 0.96
N CYS A 83 9.38 3.77 1.65
CA CYS A 83 9.52 2.61 2.53
C CYS A 83 9.63 1.27 1.80
N CYS A 84 9.49 1.23 0.47
CA CYS A 84 9.44 -0.03 -0.27
C CYS A 84 10.77 -0.78 -0.31
N PHE A 85 10.69 -2.09 -0.53
CA PHE A 85 11.87 -2.93 -0.77
C PHE A 85 12.58 -2.49 -2.06
N SER A 86 13.87 -2.82 -2.15
CA SER A 86 14.66 -2.62 -3.36
C SER A 86 15.25 -3.94 -3.84
N ILE A 87 15.52 -4.03 -5.14
CA ILE A 87 16.19 -5.19 -5.74
C ILE A 87 17.64 -4.80 -5.94
N TYR A 88 18.54 -5.63 -5.44
CA TYR A 88 19.97 -5.49 -5.68
C TYR A 88 20.46 -6.67 -6.50
N CYS A 89 21.06 -6.38 -7.66
CA CYS A 89 21.74 -7.37 -8.48
C CYS A 89 23.23 -7.07 -8.45
N PRO A 90 24.10 -7.99 -8.00
CA PRO A 90 25.53 -7.78 -8.09
C PRO A 90 25.93 -7.67 -9.56
N PRO A 91 26.95 -6.86 -9.89
CA PRO A 91 27.50 -6.81 -11.23
C PRO A 91 27.95 -8.21 -11.64
N GLU A 92 27.72 -8.59 -12.91
CA GLU A 92 28.15 -9.88 -13.44
C GLU A 92 29.64 -10.10 -13.13
N ALA A 93 29.95 -11.20 -12.44
CA ALA A 93 31.34 -11.62 -12.29
C ALA A 93 31.92 -11.83 -13.70
N PRO A 94 33.11 -11.31 -14.02
CA PRO A 94 33.71 -11.50 -15.33
C PRO A 94 33.83 -13.00 -15.61
N THR A 95 33.22 -13.45 -16.72
CA THR A 95 33.36 -14.83 -17.18
C THR A 95 34.84 -15.13 -17.41
N PRO A 96 35.40 -16.24 -16.87
CA PRO A 96 36.74 -16.64 -17.23
C PRO A 96 36.75 -16.93 -18.73
N LYS A 97 37.49 -16.13 -19.50
CA LYS A 97 37.76 -16.44 -20.90
C LYS A 97 38.51 -17.78 -20.91
N ARG A 98 37.87 -18.85 -21.40
CA ARG A 98 38.58 -20.10 -21.71
C ARG A 98 39.62 -19.76 -22.79
N LEU A 99 40.89 -19.88 -22.44
CA LEU A 99 42.03 -19.97 -23.36
C LEU A 99 42.03 -21.34 -24.03
#